data_AF-A0A7U9R447-F1
#
_entry.id   AF-A0A7U9R447-F1
#
_cell.length_a   1.000
_cell.length_b   1.000
_cell.length_c   1.000
_cell.angle_alpha   90.00
_cell.angle_beta   90.00
_cell.angle_gamma   90.00
#
_symmetry.space_group_name_H-M   'P 1'
#
loop_
_entity.id
_entity.type
_entity.pdbx_description
1 polymer ?
#
loop_
_entity_poly.entity_id
_entity_poly.type
_entity_poly.pdbx_seq_one_letter_code
_entity_poly.pdbx_strand_id
1 'polypeptide(L)' 'MYNPTESEKSSCICIVKEKLKIDNDFECEKYVNEIFSVAYSIGGDYGETTLRAIAETLLN' A
#
# COMPACT_ATOMS: atom_id res chain seq x y z
N MET A 1 7.61 15.77 -6.66
CA MET A 1 6.84 14.52 -6.51
C MET A 1 7.25 13.90 -5.19
N TYR A 2 6.28 13.63 -4.31
CA TYR A 2 6.53 13.05 -2.98
C TYR A 2 6.74 11.55 -3.13
N ASN A 3 7.78 11.02 -2.48
CA ASN A 3 8.04 9.59 -2.42
C ASN A 3 7.60 9.08 -1.05
N PRO A 4 7.04 7.86 -0.97
CA PRO A 4 6.66 7.27 0.30
C PRO A 4 7.91 7.04 1.16
N THR A 5 7.77 7.35 2.43
CA THR A 5 8.75 7.09 3.49
C THR A 5 8.78 5.60 3.84
N GLU A 6 9.83 5.17 4.54
CA GLU A 6 9.89 3.79 5.06
C GLU A 6 8.72 3.47 5.99
N SER A 7 8.27 4.43 6.80
CA SER A 7 7.11 4.25 7.68
C SER A 7 5.80 4.03 6.92
N GLU A 8 5.59 4.77 5.83
CA GLU A 8 4.42 4.58 4.95
C GLU A 8 4.50 3.25 4.21
N LYS A 9 5.71 2.84 3.77
CA LYS A 9 5.94 1.51 3.18
C LYS A 9 5.62 0.40 4.17
N SER A 10 6.12 0.46 5.40
CA SER A 10 5.80 -0.52 6.44
C SER A 10 4.29 -0.56 6.75
N SER A 11 3.63 0.60 6.81
CA SER A 11 2.18 0.67 7.04
C SER A 11 1.40 0.00 5.91
N CYS A 12 1.79 0.25 4.65
CA CYS A 12 1.19 -0.39 3.48
C CYS A 12 1.39 -1.91 3.49
N ILE A 13 2.60 -2.39 3.84
CA ILE A 13 2.88 -3.83 3.97
C ILE A 13 1.94 -4.46 5.02
N CYS A 14 1.78 -3.84 6.18
CA CYS A 14 0.86 -4.34 7.22
C CYS A 14 -0.58 -4.46 6.69
N ILE A 15 -1.08 -3.43 6.00
CA ILE A 15 -2.43 -3.44 5.40
C ILE A 15 -2.59 -4.60 4.41
N VAL A 16 -1.61 -4.80 3.52
CA VAL A 16 -1.62 -5.87 2.52
C VAL A 16 -1.59 -7.24 3.18
N LYS A 17 -0.72 -7.43 4.18
CA LYS A 17 -0.65 -8.68 4.97
C LYS A 17 -1.98 -9.01 5.65
N GLU A 18 -2.59 -8.01 6.30
CA GLU A 18 -3.89 -8.16 6.96
C GLU A 18 -5.00 -8.56 5.98
N LYS A 19 -5.04 -7.93 4.79
CA LYS A 19 -6.07 -8.19 3.78
C LYS A 19 -5.92 -9.56 3.13
N LEU A 20 -4.71 -9.90 2.68
CA LEU A 20 -4.46 -11.12 1.92
C LEU A 20 -4.14 -12.34 2.81
N LYS A 21 -3.97 -12.12 4.12
CA LYS A 21 -3.54 -13.14 5.10
C LYS A 21 -2.24 -13.84 4.69
N ILE A 22 -1.34 -13.10 4.05
CA ILE A 22 -0.01 -13.55 3.65
C ILE A 22 1.03 -13.01 4.64
N ASP A 23 2.02 -13.82 5.01
CA ASP A 23 3.11 -13.39 5.89
C ASP A 23 4.41 -13.07 5.13
N ASN A 24 4.41 -13.30 3.81
CA ASN A 24 5.57 -13.14 2.95
C ASN A 24 5.69 -11.71 2.40
N ASP A 25 6.72 -10.99 2.86
CA ASP A 25 7.02 -9.62 2.43
C ASP A 25 7.26 -9.49 0.92
N PHE A 26 7.91 -10.49 0.30
CA PHE A 26 8.19 -10.47 -1.14
C PHE A 26 6.91 -10.53 -1.97
N GLU A 27 5.92 -11.30 -1.51
CA GLU A 27 4.61 -11.35 -2.16
C GLU A 27 3.80 -10.08 -1.92
N CYS A 28 4.03 -9.38 -0.80
CA CYS A 28 3.40 -8.09 -0.51
C CYS A 28 3.95 -6.97 -1.41
N GLU A 29 5.22 -7.02 -1.80
CA GLU A 29 5.90 -5.93 -2.50
C GLU A 29 5.20 -5.53 -3.81
N LYS A 30 4.72 -6.51 -4.59
CA LYS A 30 3.98 -6.21 -5.83
C LYS A 30 2.72 -5.40 -5.57
N TYR A 31 1.97 -5.74 -4.52
CA TYR A 31 0.71 -5.06 -4.17
C TYR A 31 0.98 -3.69 -3.57
N VAL A 32 2.01 -3.57 -2.73
CA VAL A 32 2.44 -2.28 -2.17
C VAL A 32 2.85 -1.31 -3.28
N ASN A 33 3.63 -1.78 -4.26
CA ASN A 33 4.02 -0.96 -5.41
C ASN A 33 2.81 -0.51 -6.24
N GLU A 34 1.82 -1.39 -6.42
CA GLU A 34 0.58 -1.07 -7.14
C GLU A 34 -0.26 -0.03 -6.38
N ILE A 35 -0.44 -0.22 -5.06
CA ILE A 35 -1.13 0.74 -4.18
C ILE A 35 -0.43 2.10 -4.22
N PHE A 36 0.91 2.12 -4.17
CA PHE A 36 1.69 3.36 -4.22
C PHE A 36 1.62 4.06 -5.56
N SER A 37 1.56 3.31 -6.67
CA SER A 37 1.33 3.87 -8.00
C SER A 37 -0.03 4.57 -8.11
N VAL A 38 -1.08 3.98 -7.53
CA VAL A 38 -2.41 4.60 -7.46
C VAL A 38 -2.40 5.83 -6.56
N ALA A 39 -1.84 5.72 -5.34
CA ALA A 39 -1.72 6.83 -4.39
C ALA A 39 -1.00 8.03 -5.01
N TYR A 40 0.08 7.76 -5.75
CA TYR A 40 0.80 8.76 -6.53
C TYR A 40 -0.07 9.44 -7.59
N SER A 41 -0.86 8.64 -8.33
CA SER A 41 -1.72 9.13 -9.41
C SER A 41 -2.87 10.03 -8.91
N ILE A 42 -3.28 9.88 -7.65
CA ILE A 42 -4.35 10.69 -7.03
C ILE A 42 -3.82 11.86 -6.18
N GLY A 43 -2.53 12.17 -6.26
CA GLY A 43 -1.93 13.34 -5.59
C GLY A 43 -0.77 13.02 -4.64
N GLY A 44 -0.40 11.74 -4.48
CA GLY A 44 0.72 11.32 -3.63
C GLY A 44 0.39 11.30 -2.14
N ASP A 45 -0.86 10.99 -1.78
CA ASP A 45 -1.25 10.77 -0.39
C ASP A 45 -1.01 9.31 0.02
N TYR A 46 0.02 9.09 0.83
CA TYR A 46 0.38 7.79 1.38
C TYR A 46 -0.06 7.63 2.85
N GLY A 47 -1.03 8.44 3.30
CA GLY A 47 -1.65 8.27 4.62
C GLY A 47 -2.35 6.92 4.75
N GLU A 48 -2.35 6.34 5.96
CA GLU A 48 -2.88 5.00 6.22
C GLU A 48 -4.32 4.82 5.72
N THR A 49 -5.18 5.83 5.90
CA THR A 49 -6.58 5.79 5.45
C THR A 49 -6.68 5.65 3.94
N THR A 50 -5.88 6.41 3.19
CA THR A 50 -5.84 6.39 1.73
C THR A 50 -5.27 5.08 1.21
N LEU A 51 -4.14 4.62 1.78
CA LEU A 51 -3.55 3.33 1.45
C LEU A 51 -4.53 2.17 1.70
N ARG A 52 -5.26 2.20 2.81
CA ARG A 52 -6.26 1.18 3.16
C ARG A 52 -7.41 1.19 2.15
N ALA A 53 -7.96 2.35 1.80
CA ALA A 53 -9.04 2.45 0.82
C ALA A 53 -8.61 1.94 -0.58
N ILE A 54 -7.39 2.26 -1.01
CA ILE A 54 -6.83 1.76 -2.27
C ILE A 54 -6.64 0.23 -2.20
N ALA A 55 -6.04 -0.28 -1.12
CA ALA A 55 -5.87 -1.71 -0.92
C ALA A 55 -7.22 -2.45 -0.93
N GLU A 56 -8.26 -1.88 -0.33
CA GLU A 56 -9.62 -2.43 -0.35
C GLU A 56 -10.25 -2.45 -1.74
N THR A 57 -9.83 -1.54 -2.63
CA THR A 57 -10.34 -1.49 -4.00
C THR A 57 -9.59 -2.46 -4.90
N LEU A 58 -8.28 -2.60 -4.73
CA LEU A 58 -7.41 -3.43 -5.58
C LEU A 58 -7.40 -4.91 -5.19
N LEU A 59 -7.56 -5.22 -3.90
CA LEU A 59 -7.35 -6.56 -3.34
C LEU A 59 -8.66 -7.24 -2.89
N ASN A 60 -9.84 -6.70 -3.28
CA ASN A 60 -11.15 -7.28 -2.99
C ASN A 60 -11.54 -8.37 -4.00
#